data_AF-A0A850AXY1-F1
#
_entry.id   AF-A0A850AXY1-F1
#
_cell.length_a   1.000
_cell.length_b   1.000
_cell.length_c   1.000
_cell.angle_alpha   90.00
_cell.angle_beta   90.00
_cell.angle_gamma   90.00
#
_symmetry.space_group_name_H-M   'P 1'
#
loop_
_entity.id
_entity.type
_entity.pdbx_description
1 polymer ?
#
loop_
_entity_poly.entity_id
_entity_poly.type
_entity_poly.pdbx_seq_one_letter_code
_entity_poly.pdbx_strand_id
1 'polypeptide(L)'
;MKSSPVIWLAALGLLSTVGCNPADDPTLAPSFVYPTKSSMQGGSGTNGNYSIEFHDTKGALGDIMSRPLMKPDTHMITSESEYILDTEAGIRNFRYAAGCALDFNDFVTGGWPEDTYYGEGFLSTTTGWGSNALDTPQQEDLFTCMIARLNPSGAEVPIWLSGAHVQDDPNDDETPFVWLEALWTTEIGAAATTFHVWPLGDLLDKCGATNIIEGLNSRVCGTPTGDCVTVHMNSLQTDCTLSGGNYTCLNRPAIQTKLKLEDVSTMYDRDCP
;
A
#
# COMPACT_ATOMS: atom_id res chain seq x y z
N MET A 1 -39.46 74.38 8.83
CA MET A 1 -38.92 75.16 9.97
C MET A 1 -39.57 74.68 11.27
N LYS A 2 -38.85 73.85 12.02
CA LYS A 2 -38.98 73.66 13.47
C LYS A 2 -37.69 73.01 13.94
N SER A 3 -37.04 73.69 14.88
CA SER A 3 -35.69 73.50 15.35
C SER A 3 -35.64 72.79 16.71
N SER A 4 -34.52 72.08 16.93
CA SER A 4 -33.91 71.69 18.22
C SER A 4 -34.41 70.40 18.90
N PRO A 5 -33.59 69.71 19.75
CA PRO A 5 -32.20 69.99 20.15
C PRO A 5 -31.21 68.80 19.99
N VAL A 6 -29.93 69.17 20.17
CA VAL A 6 -28.75 68.31 20.34
C VAL A 6 -28.79 67.61 21.70
N ILE A 7 -28.45 66.31 21.73
CA ILE A 7 -28.06 65.59 22.96
C ILE A 7 -26.74 64.88 22.68
N TRP A 8 -25.71 65.28 23.43
CA TRP A 8 -24.47 64.53 23.61
C TRP A 8 -24.67 63.51 24.72
N LEU A 9 -24.40 62.23 24.44
CA LEU A 9 -24.04 61.28 25.48
C LEU A 9 -22.78 60.53 25.04
N ALA A 10 -21.70 60.81 25.75
CA ALA A 10 -20.50 60.02 25.76
C ALA A 10 -20.78 58.69 26.47
N ALA A 11 -20.59 57.58 25.77
CA ALA A 11 -20.50 56.26 26.38
C ALA A 11 -19.06 55.74 26.18
N LEU A 12 -18.27 55.85 27.25
CA LEU A 12 -17.09 55.03 27.49
C LEU A 12 -17.56 53.57 27.51
N GLY A 13 -17.24 52.82 26.46
CA GLY A 13 -17.47 51.38 26.36
C GLY A 13 -16.12 50.70 26.17
N LEU A 14 -15.83 49.73 27.04
CA LEU A 14 -14.55 49.11 27.29
C LEU A 14 -13.85 48.57 26.03
N LEU A 15 -12.53 48.75 25.99
CA LEU A 15 -11.58 47.92 25.26
C LEU A 15 -11.76 46.46 25.70
N SER A 16 -12.42 45.64 24.88
CA SER A 16 -12.20 44.20 24.91
C SER A 16 -10.82 43.96 24.31
N THR A 17 -9.86 43.66 25.17
CA THR A 17 -8.60 43.04 24.77
C THR A 17 -8.94 41.77 23.99
N VAL A 18 -8.68 41.80 22.69
CA VAL A 18 -8.57 40.61 21.85
C VAL A 18 -7.44 39.78 22.45
N GLY A 19 -7.80 38.83 23.31
CA GLY A 19 -6.91 37.75 23.68
C GLY A 19 -6.74 36.88 22.46
N CYS A 20 -5.68 37.11 21.69
CA CYS A 20 -5.10 36.08 20.86
C CYS A 20 -4.71 34.95 21.82
N ASN A 21 -5.55 33.91 21.94
CA ASN A 21 -5.06 32.63 22.41
C ASN A 21 -4.01 32.19 21.37
N PRO A 22 -2.73 32.06 21.74
CA PRO A 22 -1.80 31.33 20.92
C PRO A 22 -2.35 29.92 20.80
N ALA A 23 -2.39 29.45 19.56
CA ALA A 23 -2.48 28.07 19.09
C ALA A 23 -2.67 27.01 20.18
N ASP A 24 -3.71 26.21 20.00
CA ASP A 24 -3.71 24.81 20.38
C ASP A 24 -2.28 24.26 20.28
N ASP A 25 -1.72 23.91 21.43
CA ASP A 25 -0.43 23.25 21.55
C ASP A 25 -0.51 21.98 20.68
N PRO A 26 0.16 21.93 19.51
CA PRO A 26 0.29 20.69 18.76
C PRO A 26 1.23 19.86 19.61
N THR A 27 0.65 19.20 20.60
CA THR A 27 1.31 18.34 21.55
C THR A 27 1.93 17.22 20.74
N LEU A 28 3.17 17.51 20.33
CA LEU A 28 4.24 16.63 19.95
C LEU A 28 3.70 15.30 19.46
N ALA A 29 3.29 15.26 18.19
CA ALA A 29 3.34 14.00 17.46
C ALA A 29 4.74 13.45 17.75
N PRO A 30 4.86 12.31 18.46
CA PRO A 30 6.15 11.82 18.90
C PRO A 30 7.04 11.79 17.67
N SER A 31 8.17 12.51 17.72
CA SER A 31 9.11 12.57 16.61
C SER A 31 9.61 11.14 16.40
N PHE A 32 8.97 10.42 15.49
CA PHE A 32 9.31 9.06 15.20
C PHE A 32 10.67 9.13 14.53
N VAL A 33 11.69 8.64 15.23
CA VAL A 33 13.02 8.53 14.66
C VAL A 33 12.94 7.35 13.70
N TYR A 34 12.59 7.64 12.44
CA TYR A 34 12.72 6.67 11.36
C TYR A 34 14.18 6.20 11.34
N PRO A 35 14.44 4.89 11.25
CA PRO A 35 15.80 4.39 11.17
C PRO A 35 16.52 5.11 10.03
N THR A 36 17.62 5.79 10.36
CA THR A 36 18.43 6.51 9.39
C THR A 36 19.12 5.49 8.48
N LYS A 37 18.62 5.33 7.24
CA LYS A 37 19.32 4.70 6.09
C LYS A 37 20.00 3.33 6.35
N SER A 38 19.58 2.55 7.34
CA SER A 38 20.14 1.22 7.53
C SER A 38 19.54 0.27 6.50
N SER A 39 20.25 0.05 5.38
CA SER A 39 20.09 -1.03 4.38
C SER A 39 18.82 -1.87 4.55
N MET A 40 17.65 -1.28 4.32
CA MET A 40 16.42 -2.05 4.33
C MET A 40 16.47 -2.87 3.05
N GLN A 41 16.40 -4.20 3.18
CA GLN A 41 16.33 -5.07 2.02
C GLN A 41 15.13 -4.64 1.19
N GLY A 42 15.34 -4.41 -0.11
CA GLY A 42 14.27 -3.92 -0.96
C GLY A 42 14.54 -4.02 -2.44
N GLY A 43 13.46 -3.82 -3.19
CA GLY A 43 13.48 -3.77 -4.64
C GLY A 43 12.50 -2.72 -5.14
N SER A 44 12.81 -2.15 -6.29
CA SER A 44 11.95 -1.23 -7.01
C SER A 44 10.97 -2.00 -7.88
N GLY A 45 9.74 -1.49 -7.97
CA GLY A 45 8.70 -2.06 -8.80
C GLY A 45 7.75 -0.99 -9.30
N THR A 46 6.64 -1.41 -9.90
CA THR A 46 5.54 -0.52 -10.28
C THR A 46 4.26 -0.91 -9.57
N ASN A 47 3.37 0.07 -9.36
CA ASN A 47 2.07 -0.13 -8.75
C ASN A 47 0.88 -0.03 -9.73
N GLY A 48 1.04 -0.34 -11.01
CA GLY A 48 -0.02 -0.13 -12.02
C GLY A 48 -1.20 -1.10 -12.00
N ASN A 49 -1.39 -1.91 -10.95
CA ASN A 49 -2.49 -2.87 -10.89
C ASN A 49 -3.79 -2.21 -10.43
N TYR A 50 -4.88 -2.42 -11.17
CA TYR A 50 -6.17 -1.81 -10.88
C TYR A 50 -6.83 -2.46 -9.65
N SER A 51 -7.18 -1.63 -8.69
CA SER A 51 -7.80 -2.02 -7.41
C SER A 51 -9.08 -2.84 -7.58
N ILE A 52 -9.96 -2.42 -8.50
CA ILE A 52 -11.22 -3.12 -8.78
C ILE A 52 -10.95 -4.49 -9.40
N GLU A 53 -10.08 -4.56 -10.42
CA GLU A 53 -9.72 -5.82 -11.08
C GLU A 53 -9.07 -6.82 -10.08
N PHE A 54 -8.23 -6.33 -9.17
CA PHE A 54 -7.66 -7.15 -8.11
C PHE A 54 -8.74 -7.74 -7.21
N HIS A 55 -9.71 -6.95 -6.77
CA HIS A 55 -10.77 -7.47 -5.91
C HIS A 55 -11.71 -8.44 -6.62
N ASP A 56 -11.93 -8.27 -7.93
CA ASP A 56 -12.71 -9.21 -8.74
C ASP A 56 -11.98 -10.55 -8.93
N THR A 57 -10.64 -10.56 -8.89
CA THR A 57 -9.82 -11.75 -9.19
C THR A 57 -9.13 -12.39 -7.98
N LYS A 58 -9.08 -11.72 -6.82
CA LYS A 58 -8.37 -12.22 -5.62
C LYS A 58 -8.83 -13.60 -5.14
N GLY A 59 -10.11 -13.93 -5.30
CA GLY A 59 -10.63 -15.26 -4.96
C GLY A 59 -9.99 -16.35 -5.82
N ALA A 60 -9.90 -16.12 -7.13
CA ALA A 60 -9.22 -17.01 -8.06
C ALA A 60 -7.73 -17.13 -7.75
N LEU A 61 -7.07 -16.02 -7.41
CA LEU A 61 -5.67 -16.04 -6.97
C LEU A 61 -5.49 -16.90 -5.71
N GLY A 62 -6.35 -16.76 -4.70
CA GLY A 62 -6.33 -17.59 -3.49
C GLY A 62 -6.39 -19.09 -3.78
N ASP A 63 -7.28 -19.49 -4.68
CA ASP A 63 -7.44 -20.88 -5.09
C ASP A 63 -6.20 -21.41 -5.83
N ILE A 64 -5.58 -20.60 -6.69
CA ILE A 64 -4.37 -20.95 -7.44
C ILE A 64 -3.15 -21.04 -6.53
N MET A 65 -3.00 -20.11 -5.58
CA MET A 65 -1.90 -20.14 -4.61
C MET A 65 -1.91 -21.40 -3.75
N SER A 66 -3.08 -22.02 -3.55
CA SER A 66 -3.24 -23.26 -2.79
C SER A 66 -2.83 -24.52 -3.58
N ARG A 67 -2.16 -24.37 -4.72
CA ARG A 67 -1.73 -25.46 -5.62
C ARG A 67 -0.35 -25.15 -6.23
N PRO A 68 0.39 -26.16 -6.70
CA PRO A 68 1.55 -25.94 -7.57
C PRO A 68 1.15 -25.12 -8.79
N LEU A 69 1.93 -24.10 -9.12
CA LEU A 69 1.63 -23.22 -10.24
C LEU A 69 1.91 -23.89 -11.60
N MET A 70 2.98 -24.68 -11.68
CA MET A 70 3.48 -25.28 -12.91
C MET A 70 3.21 -26.79 -12.98
N LYS A 71 3.08 -27.32 -14.19
CA LYS A 71 3.12 -28.78 -14.42
C LYS A 71 4.54 -29.29 -14.14
N PRO A 72 4.71 -30.49 -13.54
CA PRO A 72 6.03 -31.05 -13.24
C PRO A 72 6.96 -31.04 -14.45
N ASP A 73 8.20 -30.61 -14.23
CA ASP A 73 9.28 -30.54 -15.24
C ASP A 73 8.97 -29.63 -16.46
N THR A 74 8.07 -28.65 -16.30
CA THR A 74 7.76 -27.66 -17.34
C THR A 74 7.64 -26.25 -16.76
N HIS A 75 7.62 -25.24 -17.63
CA HIS A 75 7.24 -23.87 -17.27
C HIS A 75 5.76 -23.58 -17.55
N MET A 76 4.94 -24.60 -17.84
CA MET A 76 3.54 -24.39 -18.19
C MET A 76 2.68 -24.33 -16.93
N ILE A 77 1.77 -23.35 -16.87
CA ILE A 77 0.75 -23.25 -15.84
C ILE A 77 -0.12 -24.53 -15.85
N THR A 78 -0.53 -25.00 -14.67
CA THR A 78 -1.47 -26.12 -14.55
C THR A 78 -2.83 -25.75 -15.15
N SER A 79 -3.51 -26.69 -15.81
CA SER A 79 -4.84 -26.48 -16.40
C SER A 79 -5.88 -25.95 -15.39
N GLU A 80 -5.73 -26.33 -14.13
CA GLU A 80 -6.56 -25.94 -13.00
C GLU A 80 -6.41 -24.46 -12.64
N SER A 81 -5.35 -23.81 -13.10
CA SER A 81 -5.01 -22.42 -12.83
C SER A 81 -5.16 -21.53 -14.06
N GLU A 82 -5.36 -22.11 -15.24
CA GLU A 82 -5.49 -21.36 -16.51
C GLU A 82 -6.75 -20.46 -16.53
N TYR A 83 -7.79 -20.77 -15.76
CA TYR A 83 -9.03 -19.99 -15.76
C TYR A 83 -8.88 -18.53 -15.31
N ILE A 84 -7.83 -18.20 -14.53
CA ILE A 84 -7.55 -16.79 -14.20
C ILE A 84 -7.11 -16.01 -15.45
N LEU A 85 -6.58 -16.70 -16.46
CA LEU A 85 -6.06 -16.09 -17.69
C LEU A 85 -7.14 -15.90 -18.76
N ASP A 86 -8.40 -16.27 -18.47
CA ASP A 86 -9.53 -16.12 -19.41
C ASP A 86 -10.01 -14.67 -19.55
N THR A 87 -9.51 -13.75 -18.72
CA THR A 87 -9.91 -12.33 -18.71
C THR A 87 -8.69 -11.41 -18.69
N GLU A 88 -8.81 -10.21 -19.27
CA GLU A 88 -7.72 -9.21 -19.24
C GLU A 88 -7.33 -8.82 -17.81
N ALA A 89 -8.33 -8.66 -16.92
CA ALA A 89 -8.14 -8.39 -15.51
C ALA A 89 -7.34 -9.50 -14.81
N GLY A 90 -7.68 -10.76 -15.08
CA GLY A 90 -6.99 -11.90 -14.50
C GLY A 90 -5.57 -12.09 -15.05
N ILE A 91 -5.34 -11.86 -16.35
CA ILE A 91 -3.99 -11.81 -16.95
C ILE A 91 -3.12 -10.75 -16.25
N ARG A 92 -3.65 -9.54 -16.06
CA ARG A 92 -2.93 -8.44 -15.40
C ARG A 92 -2.60 -8.79 -13.95
N ASN A 93 -3.60 -9.22 -13.18
CA ASN A 93 -3.40 -9.61 -11.78
C ASN A 93 -2.44 -10.78 -11.62
N PHE A 94 -2.52 -11.77 -12.51
CA PHE A 94 -1.60 -12.89 -12.53
C PHE A 94 -0.16 -12.46 -12.83
N ARG A 95 0.05 -11.48 -13.72
CA ARG A 95 1.39 -10.90 -13.96
C ARG A 95 1.99 -10.28 -12.70
N TYR A 96 1.20 -9.54 -11.93
CA TYR A 96 1.65 -8.98 -10.64
C TYR A 96 1.90 -10.07 -9.59
N ALA A 97 1.06 -11.09 -9.54
CA ALA A 97 1.24 -12.24 -8.65
C ALA A 97 2.55 -12.99 -8.99
N ALA A 98 2.79 -13.29 -10.27
CA ALA A 98 4.03 -13.91 -10.74
C ALA A 98 5.26 -13.06 -10.39
N GLY A 99 5.19 -11.74 -10.65
CA GLY A 99 6.27 -10.80 -10.33
C GLY A 99 6.61 -10.80 -8.83
N CYS A 100 5.59 -10.79 -7.97
CA CYS A 100 5.78 -10.88 -6.52
C CYS A 100 6.32 -12.24 -6.07
N ALA A 101 5.85 -13.34 -6.66
CA ALA A 101 6.01 -14.67 -6.09
C ALA A 101 7.20 -15.48 -6.61
N LEU A 102 7.49 -15.37 -7.91
CA LEU A 102 8.52 -16.16 -8.58
C LEU A 102 9.90 -15.52 -8.40
N ASP A 103 10.94 -16.36 -8.47
CA ASP A 103 12.33 -15.89 -8.47
C ASP A 103 12.61 -14.94 -9.64
N PHE A 104 13.58 -14.05 -9.45
CA PHE A 104 13.99 -13.10 -10.49
C PHE A 104 14.39 -13.84 -11.79
N ASN A 105 13.77 -13.44 -12.91
CA ASN A 105 13.89 -14.07 -14.23
C ASN A 105 13.36 -15.51 -14.35
N ASP A 106 12.80 -16.11 -13.30
CA ASP A 106 11.98 -17.30 -13.48
C ASP A 106 10.68 -16.92 -14.20
N PHE A 107 10.01 -17.89 -14.81
CA PHE A 107 8.81 -17.62 -15.59
C PHE A 107 7.87 -18.81 -15.67
N VAL A 108 6.61 -18.48 -15.93
CA VAL A 108 5.58 -19.43 -16.32
C VAL A 108 4.92 -19.01 -17.63
N THR A 109 4.46 -19.97 -18.41
CA THR A 109 3.71 -19.76 -19.65
C THR A 109 2.30 -20.35 -19.55
N GLY A 110 1.33 -19.68 -20.17
CA GLY A 110 -0.05 -20.17 -20.23
C GLY A 110 -1.01 -19.16 -20.84
N GLY A 111 -2.30 -19.51 -20.82
CA GLY A 111 -3.37 -18.68 -21.39
C GLY A 111 -3.55 -18.86 -22.90
N TRP A 112 -4.51 -18.13 -23.46
CA TRP A 112 -4.78 -18.09 -24.90
C TRP A 112 -5.08 -16.65 -25.39
N PRO A 113 -4.20 -16.03 -26.20
CA PRO A 113 -2.93 -16.56 -26.68
C PRO A 113 -1.95 -16.84 -25.53
N GLU A 114 -1.02 -17.77 -25.75
CA GLU A 114 0.01 -18.09 -24.77
C GLU A 114 0.84 -16.82 -24.48
N ASP A 115 0.94 -16.46 -23.20
CA ASP A 115 1.79 -15.37 -22.70
C ASP A 115 2.83 -15.92 -21.72
N THR A 116 3.88 -15.13 -21.45
CA THR A 116 4.92 -15.45 -20.48
C THR A 116 4.87 -14.46 -19.32
N TYR A 117 4.80 -14.98 -18.10
CA TYR A 117 4.73 -14.22 -16.86
C TYR A 117 6.03 -14.41 -16.09
N TYR A 118 6.78 -13.33 -15.93
CA TYR A 118 8.11 -13.35 -15.29
C TYR A 118 8.01 -13.03 -13.80
N GLY A 119 8.89 -13.66 -13.02
CA GLY A 119 9.19 -13.28 -11.66
C GLY A 119 10.09 -12.05 -11.61
N GLU A 120 9.76 -11.15 -10.69
CA GLU A 120 10.58 -9.99 -10.35
C GLU A 120 11.41 -10.26 -9.08
N GLY A 121 11.22 -11.41 -8.43
CA GLY A 121 12.02 -11.84 -7.28
C GLY A 121 11.71 -11.09 -5.99
N PHE A 122 10.56 -10.41 -5.88
CA PHE A 122 10.30 -9.54 -4.73
C PHE A 122 10.24 -10.29 -3.40
N LEU A 123 9.67 -11.49 -3.36
CA LEU A 123 9.49 -12.22 -2.11
C LEU A 123 10.42 -13.42 -2.01
N SER A 124 11.10 -13.55 -0.87
CA SER A 124 11.93 -14.72 -0.53
C SER A 124 11.14 -15.93 -0.05
N THR A 125 9.91 -15.72 0.42
CA THR A 125 9.09 -16.77 1.04
C THR A 125 8.29 -17.58 0.04
N THR A 126 8.06 -17.08 -1.17
CA THR A 126 7.13 -17.66 -2.15
C THR A 126 7.82 -18.35 -3.33
N THR A 127 9.16 -18.37 -3.37
CA THR A 127 9.97 -18.86 -4.51
C THR A 127 9.66 -20.31 -4.90
N GLY A 128 9.14 -21.11 -3.95
CA GLY A 128 8.70 -22.49 -4.19
C GLY A 128 7.36 -22.66 -4.92
N TRP A 129 6.62 -21.58 -5.22
CA TRP A 129 5.25 -21.66 -5.76
C TRP A 129 5.16 -22.39 -7.10
N GLY A 130 6.20 -22.29 -7.93
CA GLY A 130 6.28 -23.00 -9.21
C GLY A 130 5.98 -24.49 -9.05
N SER A 131 6.51 -25.12 -8.00
CA SER A 131 6.41 -26.57 -7.78
C SER A 131 5.49 -26.98 -6.62
N ASN A 132 5.11 -26.07 -5.74
CA ASN A 132 4.35 -26.38 -4.52
C ASN A 132 3.22 -25.37 -4.29
N ALA A 133 2.19 -25.81 -3.59
CA ALA A 133 1.22 -24.87 -3.02
C ALA A 133 1.90 -23.96 -2.00
N LEU A 134 1.45 -22.71 -1.92
CA LEU A 134 1.80 -21.78 -0.86
C LEU A 134 0.98 -22.09 0.40
N ASP A 135 1.64 -22.11 1.55
CA ASP A 135 0.95 -22.14 2.85
C ASP A 135 0.34 -20.77 3.20
N THR A 136 -0.45 -20.70 4.27
CA THR A 136 -1.18 -19.46 4.61
C THR A 136 -0.26 -18.26 4.83
N PRO A 137 0.84 -18.33 5.60
CA PRO A 137 1.80 -17.22 5.69
C PRO A 137 2.36 -16.77 4.33
N GLN A 138 2.72 -17.71 3.45
CA GLN A 138 3.22 -17.38 2.11
C GLN A 138 2.14 -16.71 1.23
N GLN A 139 0.88 -17.13 1.36
CA GLN A 139 -0.25 -16.48 0.67
C GLN A 139 -0.49 -15.06 1.21
N GLU A 140 -0.37 -14.86 2.52
CA GLU A 140 -0.46 -13.53 3.15
C GLU A 140 0.67 -12.60 2.64
N ASP A 141 1.89 -13.10 2.52
CA ASP A 141 3.01 -12.33 1.93
C ASP A 141 2.75 -11.94 0.48
N LEU A 142 2.29 -12.90 -0.35
CA LEU A 142 1.99 -12.64 -1.77
C LEU A 142 0.90 -11.57 -1.91
N PHE A 143 -0.22 -11.72 -1.20
CA PHE A 143 -1.26 -10.70 -1.23
C PHE A 143 -0.78 -9.35 -0.69
N THR A 144 0.10 -9.34 0.31
CA THR A 144 0.69 -8.10 0.84
C THR A 144 1.52 -7.38 -0.22
N CYS A 145 2.33 -8.12 -0.99
CA CYS A 145 3.07 -7.56 -2.13
C CYS A 145 2.12 -7.01 -3.20
N MET A 146 1.05 -7.74 -3.51
CA MET A 146 0.07 -7.30 -4.51
C MET A 146 -0.68 -6.04 -4.10
N ILE A 147 -1.17 -5.93 -2.85
CA ILE A 147 -1.88 -4.72 -2.39
C ILE A 147 -0.97 -3.49 -2.33
N ALA A 148 0.30 -3.66 -1.97
CA ALA A 148 1.31 -2.60 -2.00
C ALA A 148 1.53 -2.04 -3.42
N ARG A 149 1.21 -2.84 -4.44
CA ARG A 149 1.33 -2.52 -5.87
C ARG A 149 0.02 -2.13 -6.54
N LEU A 150 -1.03 -1.80 -5.78
CA LEU A 150 -2.27 -1.27 -6.36
C LEU A 150 -2.18 0.23 -6.63
N ASN A 151 -2.72 0.64 -7.78
CA ASN A 151 -3.00 2.02 -8.14
C ASN A 151 -4.35 2.06 -8.88
N PRO A 152 -5.36 2.76 -8.34
CA PRO A 152 -6.70 2.79 -8.91
C PRO A 152 -6.76 3.47 -10.27
N SER A 153 -5.79 4.34 -10.59
CA SER A 153 -5.69 4.97 -11.91
C SER A 153 -5.11 4.05 -12.99
N GLY A 154 -4.47 2.94 -12.58
CA GLY A 154 -3.70 2.06 -13.47
C GLY A 154 -2.40 2.68 -13.98
N ALA A 155 -2.03 3.89 -13.54
CA ALA A 155 -0.75 4.48 -13.88
C ALA A 155 0.38 3.68 -13.21
N GLU A 156 1.41 3.33 -13.98
CA GLU A 156 2.60 2.67 -13.44
C GLU A 156 3.48 3.71 -12.75
N VAL A 157 3.35 3.82 -11.42
CA VAL A 157 4.24 4.63 -10.59
C VAL A 157 5.35 3.75 -10.03
N PRO A 158 6.62 4.14 -10.17
CA PRO A 158 7.71 3.49 -9.47
C PRO A 158 7.50 3.53 -7.95
N ILE A 159 7.67 2.38 -7.30
CA ILE A 159 7.63 2.25 -5.85
C ILE A 159 8.89 1.52 -5.36
N TRP A 160 9.30 1.81 -4.13
CA TRP A 160 10.26 0.98 -3.41
C TRP A 160 9.50 0.09 -2.43
N LEU A 161 9.78 -1.21 -2.46
CA LEU A 161 9.29 -2.18 -1.50
C LEU A 161 10.42 -2.57 -0.55
N SER A 162 10.13 -2.64 0.75
CA SER A 162 11.06 -3.21 1.73
C SER A 162 10.35 -3.98 2.83
N GLY A 163 11.05 -4.91 3.49
CA GLY A 163 10.48 -5.71 4.57
C GLY A 163 11.23 -7.02 4.78
N ALA A 164 10.89 -7.76 5.83
CA ALA A 164 11.64 -8.96 6.24
C ALA A 164 11.68 -10.06 5.17
N HIS A 165 10.65 -10.11 4.31
CA HIS A 165 10.53 -11.12 3.26
C HIS A 165 10.80 -10.54 1.87
N VAL A 166 11.02 -9.22 1.76
CA VAL A 166 11.34 -8.58 0.48
C VAL A 166 12.81 -8.82 0.17
N GLN A 167 13.12 -9.38 -1.00
CA GLN A 167 14.50 -9.58 -1.43
C GLN A 167 15.15 -8.25 -1.78
N ASP A 168 16.44 -8.15 -1.49
CA ASP A 168 17.27 -7.01 -1.85
C ASP A 168 17.72 -7.16 -3.32
N ASP A 169 17.39 -6.22 -4.18
CA ASP A 169 18.03 -6.13 -5.50
C ASP A 169 19.28 -5.24 -5.38
N PRO A 170 20.49 -5.81 -5.48
CA PRO A 170 21.72 -5.04 -5.31
C PRO A 170 21.95 -3.99 -6.42
N ASN A 171 21.19 -4.04 -7.51
CA ASN A 171 21.27 -3.08 -8.61
C ASN A 171 20.30 -1.91 -8.45
N ASP A 172 19.37 -2.02 -7.51
CA ASP A 172 18.33 -1.03 -7.33
C ASP A 172 18.78 0.10 -6.39
N ASP A 173 18.42 1.33 -6.78
CA ASP A 173 18.75 2.54 -6.03
C ASP A 173 17.51 3.03 -5.27
N GLU A 174 17.55 2.92 -3.95
CA GLU A 174 16.53 3.46 -3.04
C GLU A 174 16.57 5.00 -2.98
N THR A 175 17.71 5.63 -3.32
CA THR A 175 17.93 7.08 -3.15
C THR A 175 16.82 8.00 -3.68
N PRO A 176 16.19 7.76 -4.85
CA PRO A 176 15.08 8.59 -5.32
C PRO A 176 13.77 8.41 -4.53
N PHE A 177 13.62 7.31 -3.77
CA PHE A 177 12.40 6.97 -3.03
C PHE A 177 12.45 7.50 -1.59
N VAL A 178 12.33 8.81 -1.46
CA VAL A 178 12.47 9.50 -0.18
C VAL A 178 11.16 9.65 0.59
N TRP A 179 10.01 9.42 -0.05
CA TRP A 179 8.70 9.69 0.54
C TRP A 179 8.10 8.42 1.15
N LEU A 180 8.02 8.37 2.48
CA LEU A 180 7.51 7.24 3.26
C LEU A 180 5.98 7.17 3.19
N GLU A 181 5.49 6.12 2.57
CA GLU A 181 4.06 6.00 2.27
C GLU A 181 3.31 5.25 3.37
N ALA A 182 3.48 3.93 3.46
CA ALA A 182 2.71 3.10 4.36
C ALA A 182 3.39 1.76 4.67
N LEU A 183 2.87 1.07 5.69
CA LEU A 183 3.12 -0.36 5.94
C LEU A 183 1.88 -1.18 5.57
N TRP A 184 2.09 -2.34 4.98
CA TRP A 184 1.04 -3.23 4.47
C TRP A 184 1.16 -4.62 5.11
N THR A 185 0.03 -5.21 5.47
CA THR A 185 -0.06 -6.65 5.79
C THR A 185 -1.39 -7.22 5.33
N THR A 186 -1.43 -8.52 5.08
CA THR A 186 -2.65 -9.27 4.79
C THR A 186 -2.91 -10.30 5.89
N GLU A 187 -4.18 -10.47 6.25
CA GLU A 187 -4.67 -11.56 7.08
C GLU A 187 -5.66 -12.42 6.27
N ILE A 188 -5.38 -13.71 6.13
CA ILE A 188 -6.32 -14.65 5.50
C ILE A 188 -7.12 -15.35 6.62
N GLY A 189 -8.33 -14.87 6.84
CA GLY A 189 -9.29 -15.48 7.75
C GLY A 189 -10.11 -16.59 7.09
N ALA A 190 -10.84 -17.35 7.91
CA ALA A 190 -11.70 -18.44 7.43
C ALA A 190 -12.86 -17.96 6.53
N ALA A 191 -13.30 -16.72 6.69
CA ALA A 191 -14.44 -16.15 5.95
C ALA A 191 -14.02 -15.13 4.88
N ALA A 192 -12.92 -14.41 5.11
CA ALA A 192 -12.48 -13.33 4.25
C ALA A 192 -10.99 -13.04 4.45
N THR A 193 -10.38 -12.48 3.41
CA THR A 193 -9.07 -11.84 3.46
C THR A 193 -9.23 -10.38 3.89
N THR A 194 -8.50 -9.98 4.93
CA THR A 194 -8.46 -8.60 5.43
C THR A 194 -7.11 -7.98 5.07
N PHE A 195 -7.15 -6.79 4.49
CA PHE A 195 -5.94 -6.01 4.21
C PHE A 195 -5.80 -4.93 5.27
N HIS A 196 -4.58 -4.72 5.76
CA HIS A 196 -4.29 -3.73 6.78
C HIS A 196 -3.23 -2.77 6.27
N VAL A 197 -3.41 -1.50 6.62
CA VAL A 197 -2.47 -0.43 6.25
C VAL A 197 -2.23 0.52 7.42
N TRP A 198 -0.96 0.85 7.64
CA TRP A 198 -0.55 1.90 8.58
C TRP A 198 0.13 3.03 7.79
N PRO A 199 -0.50 4.21 7.63
CA PRO A 199 0.14 5.33 6.97
C PRO A 199 1.38 5.79 7.74
N LEU A 200 2.42 6.19 7.00
CA LEU A 200 3.67 6.74 7.54
C LEU A 200 3.68 8.27 7.46
N GLY A 201 4.70 8.88 8.06
CA GLY A 201 4.78 10.32 8.32
C GLY A 201 4.53 11.20 7.10
N ASP A 202 5.20 10.95 5.97
CA ASP A 202 5.08 11.85 4.82
C ASP A 202 3.68 11.81 4.19
N LEU A 203 3.03 10.64 4.20
CA LEU A 203 1.65 10.47 3.77
C LEU A 203 0.65 11.12 4.75
N LEU A 204 0.86 10.97 6.06
CA LEU A 204 0.05 11.65 7.09
C LEU A 204 0.15 13.18 6.98
N ASP A 205 1.37 13.69 6.78
CA ASP A 205 1.65 15.12 6.66
C ASP A 205 1.04 15.71 5.38
N LYS A 206 1.02 14.94 4.28
CA LYS A 206 0.43 15.35 2.99
C LYS A 206 -1.09 15.35 3.01
N CYS A 207 -1.73 14.26 3.43
CA CYS A 207 -3.18 14.09 3.32
C CYS A 207 -3.96 14.74 4.47
N GLY A 208 -3.31 14.90 5.63
CA GLY A 208 -3.98 15.17 6.89
C GLY A 208 -4.81 13.97 7.37
N ALA A 209 -5.20 14.00 8.65
CA ALA A 209 -5.92 12.89 9.29
C ALA A 209 -7.32 12.61 8.70
N THR A 210 -7.94 13.61 8.06
CA THR A 210 -9.30 13.47 7.50
C THR A 210 -9.29 12.72 6.16
N ASN A 211 -8.35 13.05 5.28
CA ASN A 211 -8.40 12.56 3.90
C ASN A 211 -7.54 11.30 3.69
N ILE A 212 -6.66 10.97 4.64
CA ILE A 212 -5.81 9.79 4.54
C ILE A 212 -6.58 8.48 4.42
N ILE A 213 -7.70 8.36 5.13
CA ILE A 213 -8.56 7.17 5.06
C ILE A 213 -9.17 7.07 3.66
N GLU A 214 -9.68 8.18 3.12
CA GLU A 214 -10.25 8.23 1.78
C GLU A 214 -9.20 7.92 0.70
N GLY A 215 -7.99 8.49 0.80
CA GLY A 215 -6.90 8.23 -0.13
C GLY A 215 -6.42 6.77 -0.12
N LEU A 216 -6.27 6.17 1.06
CA LEU A 216 -5.90 4.75 1.18
C LEU A 216 -7.01 3.80 0.74
N ASN A 217 -8.27 4.12 1.04
CA ASN A 217 -9.42 3.37 0.51
C ASN A 217 -9.53 3.50 -1.00
N SER A 218 -9.37 4.70 -1.54
CA SER A 218 -9.36 4.94 -2.98
C SER A 218 -8.25 4.11 -3.64
N ARG A 219 -7.06 4.08 -3.02
CA ARG A 219 -5.94 3.27 -3.51
C ARG A 219 -6.25 1.77 -3.52
N VAL A 220 -6.68 1.20 -2.39
CA VAL A 220 -6.81 -0.26 -2.28
C VAL A 220 -8.13 -0.76 -2.84
N CYS A 221 -9.22 -0.02 -2.60
CA CYS A 221 -10.59 -0.41 -2.96
C CYS A 221 -11.06 0.17 -4.30
N GLY A 222 -10.32 1.11 -4.90
CA GLY A 222 -10.75 1.83 -6.09
C GLY A 222 -11.83 2.89 -5.83
N THR A 223 -12.23 3.11 -4.57
CA THR A 223 -13.24 4.09 -4.18
C THR A 223 -12.92 4.68 -2.79
N PRO A 224 -13.21 5.97 -2.54
CA PRO A 224 -12.85 6.62 -1.27
C PRO A 224 -13.65 6.09 -0.06
N THR A 225 -14.83 5.50 -0.29
CA THR A 225 -15.73 4.99 0.75
C THR A 225 -15.71 3.46 0.87
N GLY A 226 -14.68 2.80 0.34
CA GLY A 226 -14.54 1.34 0.45
C GLY A 226 -14.26 0.86 1.88
N ASP A 227 -14.58 -0.40 2.16
CA ASP A 227 -14.28 -1.10 3.41
C ASP A 227 -13.37 -2.33 3.18
N CYS A 228 -12.67 -2.36 2.04
CA CYS A 228 -11.81 -3.47 1.65
C CYS A 228 -10.47 -3.49 2.41
N VAL A 229 -10.10 -2.38 3.05
CA VAL A 229 -8.85 -2.22 3.80
C VAL A 229 -9.14 -1.62 5.17
N THR A 230 -8.46 -2.13 6.20
CA THR A 230 -8.47 -1.57 7.54
C THR A 230 -7.34 -0.58 7.68
N VAL A 231 -7.67 0.71 7.74
CA VAL A 231 -6.70 1.80 7.95
C VAL A 231 -6.47 2.00 9.44
N HIS A 232 -5.24 1.75 9.88
CA HIS A 232 -4.83 1.79 11.28
C HIS A 232 -4.23 3.15 11.64
N MET A 233 -5.11 4.09 11.99
CA MET A 233 -4.72 5.45 12.37
C MET A 233 -4.17 5.50 13.80
N ASN A 234 -2.98 6.08 13.98
CA ASN A 234 -2.34 6.32 15.28
C ASN A 234 -2.02 5.06 16.11
N SER A 235 -2.04 3.87 15.51
CA SER A 235 -1.76 2.60 16.20
C SER A 235 -0.44 1.95 15.76
N LEU A 236 0.37 2.62 14.93
CA LEU A 236 1.66 2.10 14.48
C LEU A 236 2.53 1.60 15.65
N GLN A 237 2.56 2.32 16.78
CA GLN A 237 3.37 1.96 17.94
C GLN A 237 2.81 0.78 18.76
N THR A 238 1.50 0.55 18.69
CA THR A 238 0.84 -0.54 19.42
C THR A 238 0.76 -1.81 18.58
N ASP A 239 0.61 -1.66 17.28
CA ASP A 239 0.36 -2.76 16.35
C ASP A 239 1.67 -3.29 15.76
N CYS A 240 2.68 -2.43 15.64
CA CYS A 240 3.92 -2.74 14.94
C CYS A 240 5.16 -2.65 15.83
N THR A 241 6.10 -3.57 15.59
CA THR A 241 7.45 -3.55 16.14
C THR A 241 8.47 -3.43 15.03
N LEU A 242 9.54 -2.65 15.23
CA LEU A 242 10.67 -2.52 14.32
C LEU A 242 11.87 -3.29 14.87
N SER A 243 12.39 -4.26 14.09
CA SER A 243 13.57 -5.04 14.45
C SER A 243 14.45 -5.27 13.23
N GLY A 244 15.75 -4.94 13.34
CA GLY A 244 16.70 -5.14 12.24
C GLY A 244 16.34 -4.38 10.95
N GLY A 245 15.63 -3.26 11.05
CA GLY A 245 15.14 -2.51 9.90
C GLY A 245 13.84 -3.03 9.29
N ASN A 246 13.22 -4.07 9.84
CA ASN A 246 11.98 -4.63 9.32
C ASN A 246 10.82 -4.46 10.30
N TYR A 247 9.64 -4.13 9.77
CA TYR A 247 8.42 -4.01 10.55
C TYR A 247 7.71 -5.36 10.64
N THR A 248 7.18 -5.65 11.83
CA THR A 248 6.20 -6.71 12.08
C THR A 248 4.97 -6.06 12.67
N CYS A 249 3.84 -6.10 11.98
CA CYS A 249 2.57 -5.51 12.37
C CYS A 249 1.54 -6.61 12.62
N LEU A 250 0.81 -6.56 13.74
CA LEU A 250 -0.16 -7.59 14.13
C LEU A 250 0.41 -9.01 14.06
N ASN A 251 1.66 -9.17 14.49
CA ASN A 251 2.45 -10.42 14.44
C ASN A 251 2.73 -10.96 13.02
N ARG A 252 2.62 -10.11 11.99
CA ARG A 252 2.92 -10.47 10.60
C ARG A 252 4.02 -9.57 10.03
N PRO A 253 4.93 -10.10 9.20
CA PRO A 253 5.88 -9.29 8.45
C PRO A 253 5.15 -8.25 7.61
N ALA A 254 5.54 -6.98 7.75
CA ALA A 254 4.96 -5.90 6.97
C ALA A 254 5.87 -5.52 5.80
N ILE A 255 5.25 -5.18 4.67
CA ILE A 255 5.93 -4.54 3.54
C ILE A 255 5.78 -3.03 3.72
N GLN A 256 6.89 -2.31 3.69
CA GLN A 256 6.90 -0.86 3.60
C GLN A 256 6.95 -0.43 2.14
N THR A 257 6.19 0.60 1.80
CA THR A 257 6.29 1.28 0.50
C THR A 257 6.90 2.67 0.64
N LYS A 258 7.69 3.07 -0.35
CA LYS A 258 8.16 4.45 -0.54
C LYS A 258 7.95 4.90 -1.98
N LEU A 259 7.74 6.20 -2.15
CA LEU A 259 7.52 6.84 -3.45
C LEU A 259 8.62 7.86 -3.76
N LYS A 260 8.76 8.18 -5.04
CA LYS A 260 9.42 9.41 -5.47
C LYS A 260 8.47 10.58 -5.23
N LEU A 261 9.03 11.74 -4.88
CA LEU A 261 8.22 12.90 -4.52
C LEU A 261 7.36 13.38 -5.70
N GLU A 262 7.89 13.33 -6.92
CA GLU A 262 7.19 13.70 -8.15
C GLU A 262 6.00 12.80 -8.50
N ASP A 263 5.97 11.57 -7.99
CA ASP A 263 4.93 10.58 -8.33
C ASP A 263 3.77 10.56 -7.32
N VAL A 264 3.90 11.23 -6.18
CA VAL A 264 2.89 11.27 -5.10
C VAL A 264 1.53 11.78 -5.61
N SER A 265 1.54 12.79 -6.48
CA SER A 265 0.33 13.35 -7.08
C SER A 265 -0.41 12.34 -7.95
N THR A 266 0.31 11.50 -8.67
CA THR A 266 -0.29 10.45 -9.52
C THR A 266 -0.99 9.38 -8.67
N MET A 267 -0.52 9.19 -7.43
CA MET A 267 -1.12 8.25 -6.48
C MET A 267 -2.27 8.84 -5.65
N TYR A 268 -2.19 10.11 -5.24
CA TYR A 268 -3.07 10.66 -4.21
C TYR A 268 -3.70 12.04 -4.50
N ASP A 269 -3.44 12.73 -5.62
CA ASP A 269 -3.82 14.16 -5.78
C ASP A 269 -5.30 14.48 -5.58
N ARG A 270 -6.23 13.58 -5.96
CA ARG A 270 -7.67 13.87 -5.81
C ARG A 270 -8.14 13.77 -4.37
N ASP A 271 -7.50 12.91 -3.59
CA ASP A 271 -7.96 12.48 -2.28
C ASP A 271 -7.03 12.97 -1.15
N CYS A 272 -5.90 13.62 -1.48
CA CYS A 272 -4.94 14.20 -0.53
C CYS A 272 -4.42 15.57 -1.01
N PRO A 273 -5.26 16.63 -0.96
CA PRO A 273 -4.89 17.97 -1.40
C PRO A 273 -3.77 18.60 -0.57
#